data_AF-A0A7X6APH5-F1
#
_entry.id   AF-A0A7X6APH5-F1
#
_cell.length_a   1.000
_cell.length_b   1.000
_cell.length_c   1.000
_cell.angle_alpha   90.00
_cell.angle_beta   90.00
_cell.angle_gamma   90.00
#
_symmetry.space_group_name_H-M   'P 1'
#
loop_
_entity.id
_entity.type
_entity.pdbx_description
1 polymer ?
#
loop_
_entity_poly.entity_id
_entity_poly.type
_entity_poly.pdbx_seq_one_letter_code
_entity_poly.pdbx_strand_id
1 'polypeptide(L)'
;MAELEDELGGALPAAETAALGAREIPDMLGASGPVHWLMALTTPAEARGLGGLVGNWVLVEIDDGTVSVAASGRNEDVNGQLREVGAEL
;
A
#
# COMPACT_ATOMS: atom_id res chain seq x y z
N MET A 1 35.41 -18.40 15.72
CA MET A 1 35.03 -18.59 14.31
C MET A 1 33.56 -18.94 14.24
N ALA A 2 33.12 -20.11 14.76
CA ALA A 2 31.70 -20.50 14.76
C ALA A 2 30.72 -19.51 15.42
N GLU A 3 31.10 -18.90 16.55
CA GLU A 3 30.26 -17.89 17.23
C GLU A 3 30.06 -16.61 16.40
N LEU A 4 31.11 -16.16 15.70
CA LEU A 4 31.04 -15.02 14.78
C LEU A 4 30.21 -15.36 13.53
N GLU A 5 30.29 -16.59 13.03
CA GLU A 5 29.49 -17.04 11.90
C GLU A 5 28.00 -17.11 12.24
N ASP A 6 27.66 -17.52 13.46
CA ASP A 6 26.28 -17.55 13.97
C ASP A 6 25.74 -16.13 14.19
N GLU A 7 26.52 -15.25 14.83
CA GLU A 7 26.17 -13.84 15.02
C GLU A 7 25.97 -13.13 13.67
N LEU A 8 26.88 -13.34 12.73
CA LEU A 8 26.78 -12.79 11.38
C LEU A 8 25.59 -13.39 10.62
N GLY A 9 25.35 -14.70 10.76
CA GLY A 9 24.20 -15.39 10.18
C GLY A 9 22.86 -14.83 10.67
N GLY A 10 22.79 -14.39 11.93
CA GLY A 10 21.62 -13.73 12.49
C GLY A 10 21.46 -12.27 12.05
N ALA A 11 22.56 -11.53 11.88
CA ALA A 11 22.53 -10.10 11.58
C ALA A 11 22.30 -9.78 10.09
N LEU A 12 22.80 -10.61 9.17
CA LEU A 12 22.73 -10.36 7.73
C LEU A 12 21.30 -10.18 7.18
N PRO A 13 20.32 -11.04 7.49
CA PRO A 13 18.96 -10.88 6.94
C PRO A 13 18.28 -9.58 7.38
N ALA A 14 18.52 -9.15 8.62
CA ALA A 14 17.99 -7.89 9.12
C ALA A 14 18.65 -6.69 8.42
N ALA A 15 19.96 -6.74 8.20
CA ALA A 15 20.70 -5.72 7.47
C ALA A 15 20.25 -5.62 6.00
N GLU A 16 20.03 -6.76 5.33
CA GLU A 16 19.50 -6.80 3.96
C GLU A 16 18.09 -6.20 3.87
N THR A 17 17.22 -6.57 4.82
CA THR A 17 15.86 -6.01 4.90
C THR A 17 15.89 -4.49 5.14
N ALA A 18 16.76 -4.03 6.03
CA ALA A 18 16.95 -2.61 6.31
C ALA A 18 17.50 -1.87 5.08
N ALA A 19 18.46 -2.46 4.36
CA ALA A 19 19.03 -1.88 3.14
C ALA A 19 18.00 -1.79 2.01
N LEU A 20 17.14 -2.82 1.86
CA LEU A 20 16.01 -2.77 0.94
C LEU A 20 15.04 -1.66 1.34
N GLY A 21 14.63 -1.63 2.61
CA GLY A 21 13.70 -0.61 3.13
C GLY A 21 14.24 0.81 2.93
N ALA A 22 15.49 1.06 3.26
CA ALA A 22 16.13 2.36 3.09
C ALA A 22 16.21 2.83 1.64
N ARG A 23 16.23 1.90 0.68
CA ARG A 23 16.24 2.21 -0.75
C ARG A 23 14.84 2.43 -1.32
N GLU A 24 13.86 1.61 -0.95
CA GLU A 24 12.55 1.60 -1.63
C GLU A 24 11.49 2.42 -0.91
N ILE A 25 11.49 2.43 0.43
CA ILE A 25 10.43 3.09 1.23
C ILE A 25 10.34 4.60 0.96
N PRO A 26 11.43 5.38 0.80
CA PRO A 26 11.32 6.82 0.57
C PRO A 26 10.43 7.17 -0.63
N ASP A 27 10.62 6.52 -1.78
CA ASP A 27 9.80 6.79 -2.97
C ASP A 27 8.36 6.29 -2.79
N MET A 28 8.15 5.17 -2.08
CA MET A 28 6.81 4.71 -1.69
C MET A 28 6.08 5.69 -0.75
N LEU A 29 6.82 6.59 -0.10
CA LEU A 29 6.32 7.65 0.78
C LEU A 29 6.44 9.04 0.16
N GLY A 30 6.65 9.13 -1.15
CA GLY A 30 6.58 10.40 -1.89
C GLY A 30 7.84 11.25 -1.88
N ALA A 31 9.02 10.68 -1.61
CA ALA A 31 10.30 11.42 -1.69
C ALA A 31 10.60 11.99 -3.10
N SER A 32 10.09 11.33 -4.15
CA SER A 32 10.19 11.78 -5.55
C SER A 32 8.97 12.57 -6.03
N GLY A 33 8.02 12.87 -5.14
CA GLY A 33 6.76 13.55 -5.41
C GLY A 33 5.53 12.75 -4.94
N PRO A 34 4.33 13.35 -4.96
CA PRO A 34 3.13 12.74 -4.38
C PRO A 34 2.81 11.36 -4.98
N VAL A 35 2.58 10.38 -4.11
CA VAL A 35 2.15 9.03 -4.48
C VAL A 35 0.76 8.73 -3.95
N HIS A 36 -0.01 7.97 -4.73
CA HIS A 36 -1.39 7.65 -4.40
C HIS A 36 -1.57 6.15 -4.12
N TRP A 37 -2.07 5.82 -2.93
CA TRP A 37 -2.37 4.46 -2.51
C TRP A 37 -3.88 4.25 -2.45
N LEU A 38 -4.38 3.26 -3.21
CA LEU A 38 -5.77 2.83 -3.12
C LEU A 38 -5.91 1.74 -2.05
N MET A 39 -6.63 2.07 -0.97
CA MET A 39 -6.97 1.11 0.08
C MET A 39 -8.41 0.63 -0.12
N ALA A 40 -8.56 -0.66 -0.39
CA ALA A 40 -9.85 -1.34 -0.46
C ALA A 40 -10.23 -1.88 0.93
N LEU A 41 -11.34 -1.40 1.50
CA LEU A 41 -11.83 -1.83 2.80
C LEU A 41 -12.89 -2.92 2.63
N THR A 42 -12.63 -4.11 3.18
CA THR A 42 -13.53 -5.27 3.12
C THR A 42 -14.07 -5.60 4.52
N THR A 43 -15.34 -5.98 4.64
CA THR A 43 -15.87 -6.51 5.91
C THR A 43 -15.69 -8.04 5.99
N PRO A 44 -15.53 -8.62 7.19
CA PRO A 44 -15.44 -10.08 7.34
C PRO A 44 -16.64 -10.86 6.80
N ALA A 45 -17.83 -10.24 6.73
CA ALA A 45 -19.03 -10.83 6.14
C ALA A 45 -18.93 -11.00 4.61
N GLU A 46 -18.06 -10.24 3.96
CA GLU A 46 -17.79 -10.25 2.51
C GLU A 46 -16.57 -11.12 2.15
N ALA A 47 -15.87 -11.70 3.14
CA ALA A 47 -14.63 -12.47 2.98
C ALA A 47 -14.81 -13.88 2.38
N ARG A 48 -15.72 -14.06 1.41
CA ARG A 48 -15.71 -15.25 0.55
C ARG A 48 -14.61 -15.09 -0.50
N GLY A 49 -13.36 -15.32 -0.07
CA GLY A 49 -12.15 -15.14 -0.89
C GLY A 49 -11.89 -13.66 -1.21
N LEU A 50 -10.75 -13.37 -1.83
CA LEU A 50 -10.41 -12.04 -2.39
C LEU A 50 -11.38 -11.55 -3.50
N GLY A 51 -12.59 -12.13 -3.60
CA GLY A 51 -13.68 -11.77 -4.51
C GLY A 51 -14.91 -11.17 -3.79
N GLY A 52 -14.76 -10.76 -2.54
CA GLY A 52 -15.77 -9.96 -1.83
C GLY A 52 -15.92 -8.56 -2.44
N LEU A 53 -17.13 -8.02 -2.42
CA LEU A 53 -17.39 -6.65 -2.86
C LEU A 53 -16.65 -5.69 -1.92
N VAL A 54 -15.73 -4.88 -2.44
CA VAL A 54 -15.10 -3.81 -1.66
C VAL A 54 -16.21 -2.83 -1.28
N GLY A 55 -16.65 -2.78 -0.03
CA GLY A 55 -17.75 -1.89 0.35
C GLY A 55 -17.35 -0.42 0.33
N ASN A 56 -16.11 -0.11 0.75
CA ASN A 56 -15.58 1.25 0.80
C ASN A 56 -14.13 1.29 0.32
N TRP A 57 -13.69 2.44 -0.17
CA TRP A 57 -12.31 2.68 -0.57
C TRP A 57 -11.82 4.02 -0.04
N VAL A 58 -10.50 4.13 0.11
CA VAL A 58 -9.81 5.37 0.47
C VAL A 58 -8.62 5.52 -0.46
N LEU A 59 -8.52 6.69 -1.09
CA LEU A 59 -7.33 7.12 -1.82
C LEU A 59 -6.49 7.98 -0.88
N VAL A 60 -5.32 7.44 -0.53
CA VAL A 60 -4.34 8.12 0.33
C VAL A 60 -3.30 8.77 -0.57
N GLU A 61 -3.03 10.04 -0.34
CA GLU A 61 -1.88 10.72 -0.90
C GLU A 61 -0.76 10.75 0.15
N ILE A 62 0.45 10.42 -0.27
CA ILE A 62 1.65 10.61 0.54
C ILE A 62 2.61 11.50 -0.23
N ASP A 63 3.00 12.62 0.37
CA ASP A 63 3.95 13.59 -0.19
C ASP A 63 5.03 13.90 0.83
N ASP A 64 6.28 13.58 0.50
CA ASP A 64 7.44 13.71 1.39
C ASP A 64 7.18 13.17 2.81
N GLY A 65 6.57 11.98 2.91
CA GLY A 65 6.20 11.32 4.16
C GLY A 65 4.94 11.87 4.85
N THR A 66 4.33 12.94 4.34
CA THR A 66 3.07 13.48 4.85
C THR A 66 1.90 12.69 4.29
N VAL A 67 1.12 12.07 5.17
CA VAL A 67 -0.03 11.23 4.78
C VAL A 67 -1.32 12.04 4.86
N SER A 68 -2.10 12.03 3.78
CA SER A 68 -3.42 12.68 3.72
C SER A 68 -4.46 11.81 3.00
N VAL A 69 -5.74 12.09 3.22
CA VAL A 69 -6.83 11.46 2.48
C VAL A 69 -7.18 12.35 1.30
N ALA A 70 -6.86 11.90 0.09
CA ALA A 70 -7.20 12.61 -1.14
C ALA A 70 -8.68 12.43 -1.51
N ALA A 71 -9.19 11.21 -1.35
CA ALA A 71 -10.60 10.90 -1.58
C ALA A 71 -11.03 9.63 -0.82
N SER A 72 -12.33 9.47 -0.63
CA SER A 72 -12.92 8.23 -0.14
C SER A 72 -14.36 8.10 -0.63
N GLY A 73 -14.87 6.89 -0.62
CA GLY A 73 -16.25 6.65 -1.06
C GLY A 73 -16.66 5.19 -0.92
N ARG A 74 -17.87 4.92 -1.42
CA ARG A 74 -18.38 3.56 -1.60
C ARG A 74 -17.99 3.06 -2.99
N ASN A 75 -18.02 1.76 -3.18
CA ASN A 75 -17.88 1.17 -4.51
C ASN A 75 -18.93 1.62 -5.53
N GLU A 76 -20.16 1.90 -5.07
CA GLU A 76 -21.23 2.44 -5.90
C GLU A 76 -20.82 3.78 -6.55
N ASP A 77 -20.06 4.61 -5.82
CA ASP A 77 -19.58 5.92 -6.28
C ASP A 77 -18.50 5.78 -7.36
N VAL A 78 -17.58 4.82 -7.20
CA VAL A 78 -16.52 4.54 -8.19
C VAL A 78 -17.09 4.04 -9.50
N ASN A 79 -18.09 3.16 -9.46
CA ASN A 79 -18.75 2.68 -10.68
C ASN A 79 -19.42 3.84 -11.46
N GLY A 80 -19.94 4.85 -10.76
CA GLY A 80 -20.44 6.07 -11.39
C GLY A 80 -19.32 6.87 -12.05
N GLN A 81 -18.24 7.13 -11.31
CA GLN A 81 -17.10 7.92 -11.78
C GLN A 81 -16.32 7.26 -12.94
N LEU A 82 -16.17 5.93 -12.94
CA LEU A 82 -15.54 5.19 -14.04
C LEU A 82 -16.29 5.38 -15.36
N ARG A 83 -17.63 5.38 -15.31
CA ARG A 83 -18.48 5.65 -16.48
C ARG A 83 -18.32 7.08 -16.97
N GLU A 84 -18.16 8.05 -16.07
CA GLU A 84 -17.95 9.46 -16.44
C GLU A 84 -16.61 9.69 -17.15
N VAL A 85 -15.57 8.92 -16.81
CA VAL A 85 -14.26 8.98 -17.48
C VAL A 85 -14.15 8.03 -18.68
N GLY A 86 -15.23 7.36 -19.05
CA GLY A 86 -15.27 6.45 -20.22
C GLY A 86 -14.53 5.13 -20.04
N ALA A 87 -14.25 4.73 -18.79
CA ALA A 87 -13.72 3.41 -18.48
C ALA A 87 -14.87 2.40 -18.43
N GLU A 88 -14.94 1.48 -19.40
CA GLU A 88 -15.86 0.35 -19.35
C GLU A 88 -15.23 -0.80 -18.54
N LEU A 89 -16.02 -1.43 -17.65
CA LEU A 89 -15.67 -2.67 -16.95
C LEU A 89 -16.27 -3.87 -17.68
#